data_AF-A0A378YIG9-F1
#
_entry.id   AF-A0A378YIG9-F1
#
_cell.length_a   1.000
_cell.length_b   1.000
_cell.length_c   1.000
_cell.angle_alpha   90.00
_cell.angle_beta   90.00
_cell.angle_gamma   90.00
#
_symmetry.space_group_name_H-M   'P 1'
#
loop_
_entity.id
_entity.type
_entity.pdbx_description
1 polymer ?
#
loop_
_entity_poly.entity_id
_entity_poly.type
_entity_poly.pdbx_seq_one_letter_code
_entity_poly.pdbx_strand_id
1 'polypeptide(L)'
;MDIHGYLSGAQAAAAKPAPTTPQASPASGPGAPGGIAAALALPATMTTFGRLGAVAGCDGCDVPLPGIGPHDFGAAQRVHEAAPEPAAVQMRLGPHADASRFVVRAYPDARQASLAWFASRLFGALGLVTPTAILVRGCAAAYDGTLDATRVFLATPYLPGYSSLGRWLESDAASRVVDGAAPRAQGAARAFDRLGEGQPGDDANRWRTQRCAMLPDIYQCELERQYLAALWLDNRTLCDAAMENVGIWRDQNDLPHVMTVEFGACLCADALNDIDAPPQRMDGAAPPWVDRTRVSCNAVGTPFVRRLAGFVPHAHEKTIRDELRQPDGVRAVAAEMAFRLGRIDAATIRPWAADACQLAREAQALAGHGDDTRDADALVDHVMARRGEVLRHLGGELTARAWARLYPTRAAAISAQQALFLALAPAARTTGLA
;
A
#
# COMPACT_ATOMS: atom_id res chain seq x y z
N MET A 1 28.16 18.34 -5.02
CA MET A 1 28.67 16.97 -4.82
C MET A 1 27.95 16.10 -5.86
N ASP A 2 28.67 15.63 -6.87
CA ASP A 2 28.14 14.88 -8.00
C ASP A 2 27.60 13.51 -7.58
N ILE A 3 26.42 13.14 -8.09
CA ILE A 3 25.70 11.88 -7.77
C ILE A 3 25.64 10.98 -9.03
N HIS A 4 26.73 10.92 -9.79
CA HIS A 4 26.90 9.94 -10.88
C HIS A 4 27.95 8.91 -10.48
N GLY A 5 27.51 7.82 -9.85
CA GLY A 5 28.37 6.66 -9.66
C GLY A 5 27.91 5.68 -8.60
N TYR A 6 26.81 4.94 -8.83
CA TYR A 6 26.52 3.71 -8.07
C TYR A 6 25.74 2.67 -8.89
N LEU A 7 26.17 2.45 -10.14
CA LEU A 7 25.84 1.25 -10.92
C LEU A 7 27.15 0.57 -11.35
N SER A 8 27.88 0.01 -10.40
CA SER A 8 28.95 -0.96 -10.65
C SER A 8 29.28 -1.66 -9.34
N GLY A 9 28.86 -2.91 -9.20
CA GLY A 9 29.07 -3.67 -7.97
C GLY A 9 28.36 -5.02 -7.96
N ALA A 10 28.43 -5.78 -9.05
CA ALA A 10 28.10 -7.21 -9.05
C ALA A 10 29.10 -7.95 -9.94
N GLN A 11 30.32 -8.12 -9.43
CA GLN A 11 31.30 -9.02 -10.02
C GLN A 11 31.17 -10.41 -9.41
N ALA A 12 30.90 -11.37 -10.30
CA ALA A 12 31.37 -12.75 -10.35
C ALA A 12 31.81 -13.40 -9.02
N ALA A 13 31.00 -14.35 -8.52
CA ALA A 13 31.48 -15.40 -7.65
C ALA A 13 31.25 -16.77 -8.33
N ALA A 14 32.35 -17.51 -8.45
CA ALA A 14 32.51 -18.74 -9.19
C ALA A 14 31.73 -19.93 -8.60
N ALA A 15 31.31 -20.83 -9.48
CA ALA A 15 30.71 -22.12 -9.17
C ALA A 15 31.70 -23.09 -8.49
N LYS A 16 31.27 -23.75 -7.40
CA LYS A 16 31.68 -25.12 -6.98
C LYS A 16 30.89 -25.63 -5.75
N PRO A 17 30.87 -26.94 -5.45
CA PRO A 17 29.74 -27.84 -5.71
C PRO A 17 28.96 -28.28 -4.45
N ALA A 18 27.81 -28.91 -4.69
CA ALA A 18 26.86 -29.44 -3.71
C ALA A 18 27.42 -30.53 -2.78
N PRO A 19 26.89 -30.67 -1.55
CA PRO A 19 26.95 -31.91 -0.80
C PRO A 19 25.58 -32.61 -0.72
N THR A 20 25.54 -33.80 -1.33
CA THR A 20 24.93 -35.06 -0.90
C THR A 20 23.75 -35.05 0.09
N THR A 21 22.62 -35.54 -0.40
CA THR A 21 21.44 -36.03 0.34
C THR A 21 21.77 -37.24 1.22
N PRO A 22 21.21 -37.34 2.44
CA PRO A 22 20.92 -38.62 3.06
C PRO A 22 19.41 -38.91 3.07
N GLN A 23 19.04 -40.04 2.50
CA GLN A 23 17.76 -40.72 2.74
C GLN A 23 17.64 -41.17 4.21
N ALA A 24 16.45 -41.06 4.79
CA ALA A 24 15.97 -42.00 5.82
C ALA A 24 14.43 -42.06 5.87
N SER A 25 13.96 -43.29 6.03
CA SER A 25 12.63 -43.91 5.87
C SER A 25 11.50 -43.47 6.83
N PRO A 26 10.23 -43.88 6.56
CA PRO A 26 9.05 -43.39 7.25
C PRO A 26 8.77 -44.17 8.54
N ALA A 27 8.39 -43.45 9.60
CA ALA A 27 7.80 -44.04 10.79
C ALA A 27 6.42 -43.41 11.01
N SER A 28 5.39 -44.19 10.72
CA SER A 28 3.99 -43.93 11.00
C SER A 28 3.73 -43.99 12.52
N GLY A 29 3.04 -42.99 13.06
CA GLY A 29 2.54 -42.96 14.44
C GLY A 29 1.39 -41.95 14.57
N PRO A 30 0.41 -42.16 15.48
CA PRO A 30 -1.00 -41.80 15.23
C PRO A 30 -1.38 -40.37 15.66
N GLY A 31 -2.21 -39.74 14.81
CA GLY A 31 -3.25 -38.77 15.16
C GLY A 31 -2.90 -37.60 16.08
N ALA A 32 -2.36 -36.51 15.52
CA ALA A 32 -2.30 -35.22 16.22
C ALA A 32 -3.36 -34.25 15.65
N PRO A 33 -4.05 -33.44 16.49
CA PRO A 33 -4.95 -32.35 16.04
C PRO A 33 -4.21 -31.18 15.38
N GLY A 34 -2.99 -31.41 14.87
CA GLY A 34 -2.06 -30.40 14.37
C GLY A 34 -2.40 -29.81 13.01
N GLY A 35 -3.40 -30.36 12.29
CA GLY A 35 -3.76 -29.87 10.96
C GLY A 35 -4.28 -28.43 10.95
N ILE A 36 -5.18 -28.09 11.88
CA ILE A 36 -5.82 -26.77 11.95
C ILE A 36 -4.87 -25.73 12.56
N ALA A 37 -4.13 -26.10 13.62
CA ALA A 37 -3.15 -25.21 14.24
C ALA A 37 -1.97 -24.89 13.32
N ALA A 38 -1.47 -25.87 12.55
CA ALA A 38 -0.45 -25.63 11.54
C ALA A 38 -1.00 -24.82 10.36
N ALA A 39 -2.29 -24.98 10.03
CA ALA A 39 -2.94 -24.27 8.95
C ALA A 39 -3.10 -22.76 9.21
N LEU A 40 -3.29 -22.37 10.47
CA LEU A 40 -3.49 -20.97 10.87
C LEU A 40 -2.20 -20.30 11.36
N ALA A 41 -1.09 -21.04 11.42
CA ALA A 41 0.19 -20.53 11.87
C ALA A 41 0.67 -19.39 10.96
N LEU A 42 1.36 -18.42 11.56
CA LEU A 42 1.98 -17.31 10.83
C LEU A 42 3.10 -17.85 9.92
N PRO A 43 3.21 -17.42 8.65
CA PRO A 43 4.30 -17.84 7.77
C PRO A 43 5.65 -17.39 8.35
N ALA A 44 6.65 -18.29 8.35
CA ALA A 44 8.02 -17.96 8.75
C ALA A 44 8.63 -16.83 7.91
N THR A 45 8.09 -16.60 6.70
CA THR A 45 8.47 -15.50 5.82
C THR A 45 8.23 -14.14 6.46
N MET A 46 7.17 -14.00 7.28
CA MET A 46 6.89 -12.77 8.04
C MET A 46 7.88 -12.49 9.17
N THR A 47 8.74 -13.44 9.51
CA THR A 47 9.80 -13.26 10.51
C THR A 47 11.19 -13.11 9.88
N THR A 48 11.32 -13.25 8.56
CA THR A 48 12.61 -13.33 7.84
C THR A 48 12.63 -12.54 6.52
N PHE A 49 12.11 -11.32 6.51
CA PHE A 49 12.29 -10.40 5.38
C PHE A 49 13.57 -9.57 5.52
N GLY A 50 14.32 -9.39 4.44
CA GLY A 50 15.50 -8.53 4.38
C GLY A 50 15.13 -7.04 4.27
N ARG A 51 16.07 -6.25 3.73
CA ARG A 51 16.12 -4.77 3.80
C ARG A 51 14.83 -4.04 3.43
N LEU A 52 14.00 -4.59 2.54
CA LEU A 52 12.71 -4.01 2.14
C LEU A 52 11.57 -5.04 2.10
N GLY A 53 11.83 -6.33 2.41
CA GLY A 53 10.89 -7.41 2.10
C GLY A 53 9.56 -7.28 2.85
N ALA A 54 9.60 -6.78 4.09
CA ALA A 54 8.40 -6.50 4.87
C ALA A 54 7.54 -5.38 4.25
N VAL A 55 8.16 -4.50 3.48
CA VAL A 55 7.58 -3.26 2.94
C VAL A 55 7.36 -3.28 1.42
N ALA A 56 7.76 -4.33 0.71
CA ALA A 56 7.43 -4.49 -0.71
C ALA A 56 6.85 -5.87 -1.01
N GLY A 57 6.76 -6.76 -0.01
CA GLY A 57 6.45 -8.18 -0.19
C GLY A 57 7.52 -8.96 -0.96
N CYS A 58 8.50 -8.28 -1.56
CA CYS A 58 9.65 -8.86 -2.24
C CYS A 58 10.83 -7.87 -2.19
N ASP A 59 11.95 -8.28 -1.64
CA ASP A 59 13.23 -7.54 -1.66
C ASP A 59 14.28 -8.23 -2.51
N GLY A 60 13.84 -9.08 -3.44
CA GLY A 60 14.71 -9.93 -4.24
C GLY A 60 15.02 -11.28 -3.60
N CYS A 61 14.54 -11.55 -2.38
CA CYS A 61 14.47 -12.91 -1.86
C CYS A 61 13.32 -13.66 -2.56
N ASP A 62 13.60 -14.84 -3.14
CA ASP A 62 12.63 -15.73 -3.83
C ASP A 62 11.62 -16.38 -2.86
N VAL A 63 11.22 -15.63 -1.82
CA VAL A 63 10.36 -16.08 -0.74
C VAL A 63 8.91 -15.79 -1.12
N PRO A 64 8.00 -16.78 -1.07
CA PRO A 64 6.60 -16.56 -1.42
C PRO A 64 5.94 -15.56 -0.50
N LEU A 65 5.07 -14.73 -1.09
CA LEU A 65 4.19 -13.86 -0.32
C LEU A 65 3.33 -14.71 0.62
N PRO A 66 3.05 -14.22 1.84
CA PRO A 66 2.16 -14.94 2.75
C PRO A 66 0.79 -15.11 2.09
N GLY A 67 0.06 -16.16 2.48
CA GLY A 67 -1.34 -16.30 2.11
C GLY A 67 -2.19 -15.14 2.63
N ILE A 68 -3.46 -15.07 2.21
CA ILE A 68 -4.39 -14.06 2.71
C ILE A 68 -4.67 -14.21 4.22
N GLY A 69 -4.68 -15.43 4.76
CA GLY A 69 -5.12 -15.74 6.12
C GLY A 69 -6.56 -16.31 6.15
N PRO A 70 -7.31 -16.20 7.27
CA PRO A 70 -6.92 -15.50 8.48
C PRO A 70 -5.95 -16.33 9.35
N HIS A 71 -4.82 -15.74 9.76
CA HIS A 71 -3.88 -16.36 10.68
C HIS A 71 -4.35 -16.23 12.14
N ASP A 72 -3.97 -17.18 12.99
CA ASP A 72 -4.36 -17.18 14.39
C ASP A 72 -3.50 -16.21 15.22
N PHE A 73 -4.15 -15.18 15.76
CA PHE A 73 -3.58 -14.19 16.67
C PHE A 73 -4.18 -14.32 18.09
N GLY A 74 -4.79 -15.46 18.44
CA GLY A 74 -5.39 -15.70 19.76
C GLY A 74 -4.42 -15.57 20.94
N ALA A 75 -3.13 -15.84 20.71
CA ALA A 75 -2.08 -15.67 21.70
C ALA A 75 -1.39 -14.29 21.66
N ALA A 76 -1.85 -13.37 20.81
CA ALA A 76 -1.24 -12.05 20.65
C ALA A 76 -1.51 -11.17 21.88
N GLN A 77 -0.50 -10.41 22.29
CA GLN A 77 -0.59 -9.48 23.41
C GLN A 77 -0.50 -8.05 22.91
N ARG A 78 -1.34 -7.16 23.44
CA ARG A 78 -1.28 -5.72 23.15
C ARG A 78 -0.01 -5.11 23.73
N VAL A 79 0.65 -4.26 22.96
CA VAL A 79 1.78 -3.46 23.42
C VAL A 79 1.23 -2.10 23.88
N HIS A 80 1.34 -1.80 25.18
CA HIS A 80 0.74 -0.60 25.79
C HIS A 80 1.63 0.65 25.74
N GLU A 81 2.93 0.52 25.43
CA GLU A 81 3.92 1.60 25.52
C GLU A 81 3.95 2.53 24.29
N ALA A 82 3.38 2.12 23.16
CA ALA A 82 3.33 2.93 21.95
C ALA A 82 1.91 3.48 21.79
N ALA A 83 1.73 4.80 21.82
CA ALA A 83 0.49 5.41 21.35
C ALA A 83 0.34 5.04 19.87
N PRO A 84 -0.62 4.17 19.51
CA PRO A 84 -0.82 3.85 18.12
C PRO A 84 -1.42 5.09 17.43
N GLU A 85 -1.27 5.12 16.11
CA GLU A 85 -2.07 6.03 15.28
C GLU A 85 -3.56 5.74 15.52
N PRO A 86 -4.44 6.73 15.35
CA PRO A 86 -5.88 6.52 15.49
C PRO A 86 -6.31 5.28 14.67
N ALA A 87 -7.06 4.39 15.31
CA ALA A 87 -7.61 3.16 14.72
C ALA A 87 -6.67 1.96 14.48
N ALA A 88 -5.42 1.96 14.94
CA ALA A 88 -4.55 0.76 14.93
C ALA A 88 -4.14 0.31 16.35
N VAL A 89 -3.72 -0.95 16.50
CA VAL A 89 -3.19 -1.49 17.77
C VAL A 89 -1.91 -2.25 17.49
N GLN A 90 -0.84 -1.93 18.23
CA GLN A 90 0.38 -2.72 18.18
C GLN A 90 0.21 -4.00 19.01
N MET A 91 0.54 -5.13 18.40
CA MET A 91 0.47 -6.45 19.03
C MET A 91 1.80 -7.18 18.90
N ARG A 92 2.07 -8.08 19.84
CA ARG A 92 3.24 -8.96 19.85
C ARG A 92 2.78 -10.42 19.85
N LEU A 93 3.38 -11.23 18.99
CA LEU A 93 3.04 -12.64 18.84
C LEU A 93 4.06 -13.51 19.59
N GLY A 94 3.78 -13.79 20.87
CA GLY A 94 4.65 -14.57 21.76
C GLY A 94 5.12 -13.78 23.00
N PRO A 95 5.58 -14.48 24.05
CA PRO A 95 5.88 -13.87 25.35
C PRO A 95 7.25 -13.18 25.42
N HIS A 96 8.15 -13.44 24.46
CA HIS A 96 9.54 -12.96 24.49
C HIS A 96 9.66 -11.52 23.99
N ALA A 97 10.66 -10.78 24.48
CA ALA A 97 10.90 -9.39 24.05
C ALA A 97 11.21 -9.30 22.55
N ASP A 98 11.86 -10.32 21.99
CA ASP A 98 12.28 -10.39 20.58
C ASP A 98 11.18 -10.95 19.64
N ALA A 99 9.97 -11.17 20.17
CA ALA A 99 8.86 -11.68 19.38
C ALA A 99 8.41 -10.66 18.32
N SER A 100 7.99 -11.17 17.15
CA SER A 100 7.52 -10.35 16.04
C SER A 100 6.36 -9.46 16.46
N ARG A 101 6.46 -8.17 16.09
CA ARG A 101 5.45 -7.14 16.37
C ARG A 101 4.66 -6.84 15.11
N PHE A 102 3.36 -6.60 15.29
CA PHE A 102 2.41 -6.29 14.23
C PHE A 102 1.63 -5.03 14.58
N VAL A 103 1.24 -4.30 13.54
CA VAL A 103 0.21 -3.25 13.62
C VAL A 103 -1.07 -3.86 13.09
N VAL A 104 -2.07 -3.96 13.96
CA VAL A 104 -3.37 -4.58 13.66
C VAL A 104 -4.42 -3.49 13.52
N ARG A 105 -5.29 -3.62 12.52
CA ARG A 105 -6.39 -2.68 12.22
C ARG A 105 -7.70 -3.43 12.14
N ALA A 106 -8.74 -2.84 12.71
CA ALA A 106 -10.11 -3.33 12.61
C ALA A 106 -10.81 -2.71 11.40
N TYR A 107 -11.63 -3.53 10.75
CA TYR A 107 -12.60 -3.09 9.76
C TYR A 107 -14.02 -3.42 10.26
N PRO A 108 -15.04 -2.72 9.75
CA PRO A 108 -16.44 -2.99 10.05
C PRO A 108 -16.83 -4.46 9.90
N ASP A 109 -16.34 -5.12 8.84
CA ASP A 109 -16.60 -6.52 8.57
C ASP A 109 -15.41 -7.20 7.83
N ALA A 110 -15.49 -8.53 7.72
CA ALA A 110 -14.49 -9.34 7.04
C ALA A 110 -14.40 -9.07 5.53
N ARG A 111 -15.48 -8.59 4.91
CA ARG A 111 -15.49 -8.22 3.49
C ARG A 111 -14.61 -6.99 3.27
N GLN A 112 -14.75 -5.96 4.08
CA GLN A 112 -13.92 -4.76 4.00
C GLN A 112 -12.47 -5.07 4.37
N ALA A 113 -12.22 -5.94 5.35
CA ALA A 113 -10.86 -6.42 5.63
C ALA A 113 -10.23 -7.15 4.43
N SER A 114 -11.00 -8.01 3.75
CA SER A 114 -10.54 -8.73 2.55
C SER A 114 -10.26 -7.81 1.37
N LEU A 115 -11.10 -6.79 1.16
CA LEU A 115 -10.87 -5.76 0.14
C LEU A 115 -9.65 -4.90 0.47
N ALA A 116 -9.45 -4.53 1.73
CA ALA A 116 -8.26 -3.81 2.19
C ALA A 116 -6.98 -4.64 1.96
N TRP A 117 -7.02 -5.95 2.25
CA TRP A 117 -5.93 -6.86 1.90
C TRP A 117 -5.68 -6.90 0.39
N PHE A 118 -6.72 -7.04 -0.43
CA PHE A 118 -6.57 -7.09 -1.89
C PHE A 118 -5.99 -5.79 -2.43
N ALA A 119 -6.47 -4.64 -1.96
CA ALA A 119 -5.92 -3.34 -2.30
C ALA A 119 -4.43 -3.23 -1.90
N SER A 120 -4.04 -3.71 -0.71
CA SER A 120 -2.63 -3.73 -0.30
C SER A 120 -1.75 -4.54 -1.28
N ARG A 121 -2.28 -5.65 -1.82
CA ARG A 121 -1.59 -6.46 -2.85
C ARG A 121 -1.46 -5.71 -4.17
N LEU A 122 -2.48 -4.96 -4.57
CA LEU A 122 -2.44 -4.14 -5.78
C LEU A 122 -1.45 -2.97 -5.66
N PHE A 123 -1.30 -2.36 -4.48
CA PHE A 123 -0.22 -1.41 -4.21
C PHE A 123 1.16 -2.07 -4.32
N GLY A 124 1.34 -3.27 -3.75
CA GLY A 124 2.57 -4.06 -3.87
C GLY A 124 2.90 -4.45 -5.32
N ALA A 125 1.88 -4.80 -6.11
CA ALA A 125 2.00 -5.14 -7.53
C ALA A 125 2.50 -3.97 -8.39
N LEU A 126 2.30 -2.72 -7.96
CA LEU A 126 2.90 -1.55 -8.60
C LEU A 126 4.40 -1.40 -8.27
N GLY A 127 4.94 -2.20 -7.36
CA GLY A 127 6.29 -2.06 -6.82
C GLY A 127 6.42 -0.83 -5.92
N LEU A 128 5.32 -0.38 -5.32
CA LEU A 128 5.33 0.68 -4.33
C LEU A 128 5.62 0.11 -2.95
N VAL A 129 6.21 0.95 -2.10
CA VAL A 129 6.50 0.62 -0.71
C VAL A 129 5.17 0.56 0.05
N THR A 130 4.79 -0.64 0.51
CA THR A 130 3.62 -0.94 1.33
C THR A 130 3.92 -2.13 2.26
N PRO A 131 3.65 -2.02 3.57
CA PRO A 131 3.79 -3.18 4.47
C PRO A 131 2.99 -4.38 3.96
N THR A 132 3.57 -5.57 4.09
CA THR A 132 2.92 -6.82 3.69
C THR A 132 1.72 -7.07 4.61
N ALA A 133 0.52 -7.02 4.07
CA ALA A 133 -0.70 -7.24 4.84
C ALA A 133 -1.14 -8.72 4.82
N ILE A 134 -1.65 -9.17 5.95
CA ILE A 134 -2.32 -10.46 6.15
C ILE A 134 -3.61 -10.25 6.94
N LEU A 135 -4.56 -11.15 6.80
CA LEU A 135 -5.73 -11.21 7.66
C LEU A 135 -5.46 -12.06 8.88
N VAL A 136 -6.02 -11.66 10.01
CA VAL A 136 -5.83 -12.32 11.31
C VAL A 136 -7.13 -12.40 12.08
N ARG A 137 -7.24 -13.39 12.97
CA ARG A 137 -8.41 -13.61 13.83
C ARG A 137 -8.00 -13.95 15.27
N GLY A 138 -8.97 -14.00 16.17
CA GLY A 138 -8.75 -14.40 17.57
C GLY A 138 -8.16 -13.32 18.47
N CYS A 139 -7.80 -12.16 17.94
CA CYS A 139 -7.19 -11.06 18.70
C CYS A 139 -8.17 -9.98 19.19
N ALA A 140 -9.48 -10.18 19.09
CA ALA A 140 -10.49 -9.20 19.50
C ALA A 140 -10.30 -8.76 20.98
N ALA A 141 -10.03 -9.71 21.88
CA ALA A 141 -9.79 -9.43 23.29
C ALA A 141 -8.56 -8.55 23.52
N ALA A 142 -7.48 -8.79 22.77
CA ALA A 142 -6.27 -7.98 22.81
C ALA A 142 -6.46 -6.62 22.11
N TYR A 143 -7.34 -6.54 21.11
CA TYR A 143 -7.60 -5.33 20.32
C TYR A 143 -8.41 -4.30 21.11
N ASP A 144 -9.62 -4.69 21.54
CA ASP A 144 -10.59 -3.80 22.19
C ASP A 144 -11.32 -4.43 23.39
N GLY A 145 -10.91 -5.62 23.82
CA GLY A 145 -11.51 -6.32 24.96
C GLY A 145 -12.79 -7.11 24.62
N THR A 146 -13.23 -7.13 23.36
CA THR A 146 -14.38 -7.94 22.93
C THR A 146 -14.01 -9.42 22.76
N LEU A 147 -14.97 -10.33 22.98
CA LEU A 147 -14.80 -11.77 22.82
C LEU A 147 -15.40 -12.29 21.52
N ASP A 148 -15.26 -11.53 20.43
CA ASP A 148 -15.78 -11.92 19.12
C ASP A 148 -14.72 -12.68 18.32
N ALA A 149 -14.89 -14.01 18.27
CA ALA A 149 -14.00 -14.91 17.53
C ALA A 149 -14.19 -14.87 16.00
N THR A 150 -15.28 -14.25 15.52
CA THR A 150 -15.61 -14.16 14.09
C THR A 150 -14.99 -12.93 13.43
N ARG A 151 -14.55 -11.94 14.22
CA ARG A 151 -13.91 -10.73 13.70
C ARG A 151 -12.57 -11.02 13.04
N VAL A 152 -12.44 -10.47 11.84
CA VAL A 152 -11.22 -10.50 11.03
C VAL A 152 -10.60 -9.11 11.05
N PHE A 153 -9.30 -9.06 11.26
CA PHE A 153 -8.49 -7.85 11.30
C PHE A 153 -7.43 -7.92 10.20
N LEU A 154 -6.89 -6.77 9.80
CA LEU A 154 -5.71 -6.71 8.94
C LEU A 154 -4.48 -6.46 9.82
N ALA A 155 -3.45 -7.27 9.65
CA ALA A 155 -2.17 -7.09 10.33
C ALA A 155 -1.06 -6.82 9.32
N THR A 156 -0.20 -5.87 9.66
CA THR A 156 1.05 -5.59 8.94
C THR A 156 2.22 -5.71 9.92
N PRO A 157 3.41 -6.14 9.48
CA PRO A 157 4.60 -6.08 10.31
C PRO A 157 4.82 -4.69 10.89
N TYR A 158 5.21 -4.63 12.16
CA TYR A 158 5.65 -3.37 12.75
C TYR A 158 7.00 -2.97 12.15
N LEU A 159 7.08 -1.73 11.66
CA LEU A 159 8.29 -1.18 11.07
C LEU A 159 8.92 -0.17 12.04
N PRO A 160 10.07 -0.49 12.65
CA PRO A 160 10.80 0.48 13.45
C PRO A 160 11.14 1.73 12.63
N GLY A 161 10.95 2.91 13.22
CA GLY A 161 11.20 4.20 12.57
C GLY A 161 10.11 4.65 11.58
N TYR A 162 9.03 3.89 11.41
CA TYR A 162 7.84 4.37 10.70
C TYR A 162 7.14 5.46 11.52
N SER A 163 6.63 6.49 10.83
CA SER A 163 5.72 7.49 11.35
C SER A 163 4.71 7.85 10.27
N SER A 164 3.42 8.03 10.61
CA SER A 164 2.48 8.74 9.72
C SER A 164 3.09 10.03 9.23
N LEU A 165 2.67 10.44 8.03
CA LEU A 165 3.15 11.65 7.41
C LEU A 165 2.82 12.85 8.28
N GLY A 166 1.61 12.92 8.85
CA GLY A 166 1.19 14.00 9.74
C GLY A 166 2.13 14.17 10.93
N ARG A 167 2.37 13.09 11.67
CA ARG A 167 3.29 13.07 12.81
C ARG A 167 4.74 13.31 12.40
N TRP A 168 5.15 12.79 11.24
CA TRP A 168 6.51 12.98 10.74
C TRP A 168 6.76 14.45 10.38
N LEU A 169 5.80 15.11 9.74
CA LEU A 169 5.88 16.52 9.37
C LEU A 169 6.09 17.43 10.58
N GLU A 170 5.55 17.04 11.74
CA GLU A 170 5.70 17.69 13.06
C GLU A 170 7.07 17.48 13.72
N SER A 171 7.88 16.56 13.20
CA SER A 171 9.17 16.22 13.80
C SER A 171 10.32 17.17 13.39
N ASP A 172 11.35 17.23 14.22
CA ASP A 172 12.61 17.92 13.91
C ASP A 172 13.28 17.36 12.63
N ALA A 173 13.07 16.08 12.34
CA ALA A 173 13.62 15.45 11.14
C ALA A 173 13.00 16.04 9.87
N ALA A 174 11.68 16.23 9.84
CA ALA A 174 11.03 16.93 8.74
C ALA A 174 11.46 18.40 8.67
N SER A 175 11.69 19.05 9.81
CA SER A 175 12.16 20.45 9.83
C SER A 175 13.51 20.60 9.15
N ARG A 176 14.48 19.73 9.47
CA ARG A 176 15.78 19.74 8.79
C ARG A 176 15.65 19.52 7.27
N VAL A 177 14.73 18.68 6.83
CA VAL A 177 14.48 18.43 5.40
C VAL A 177 13.90 19.65 4.70
N VAL A 178 12.89 20.28 5.31
CA VAL A 178 12.20 21.45 4.74
C VAL A 178 13.12 22.67 4.75
N ASP A 179 13.80 22.93 5.87
CA ASP A 179 14.67 24.11 6.05
C ASP A 179 15.95 24.00 5.19
N GLY A 180 16.45 22.78 4.96
CA GLY A 180 17.55 22.52 4.04
C GLY A 180 17.23 22.80 2.56
N ALA A 181 15.95 22.94 2.19
CA ALA A 181 15.50 23.17 0.81
C ALA A 181 15.25 24.67 0.48
N ALA A 182 15.83 25.57 1.28
CA ALA A 182 15.46 26.98 1.50
C ALA A 182 15.10 27.88 0.30
N PRO A 183 15.63 27.79 -0.94
CA PRO A 183 15.27 28.79 -1.96
C PRO A 183 13.85 28.64 -2.53
N ARG A 184 13.25 27.44 -2.51
CA ARG A 184 11.92 27.18 -3.11
C ARG A 184 10.76 27.20 -2.10
N ALA A 185 11.06 27.07 -0.81
CA ALA A 185 10.07 26.91 0.25
C ALA A 185 9.37 28.23 0.65
N GLN A 186 10.02 29.37 0.42
CA GLN A 186 9.48 30.71 0.78
C GLN A 186 8.28 31.14 -0.08
N GLY A 187 8.17 30.68 -1.33
CA GLY A 187 7.03 30.98 -2.21
C GLY A 187 5.75 30.25 -1.80
N ALA A 188 5.88 29.00 -1.33
CA ALA A 188 4.76 28.20 -0.85
C ALA A 188 4.24 28.71 0.50
N ALA A 189 5.13 29.10 1.42
CA ALA A 189 4.73 29.64 2.72
C ALA A 189 3.89 30.93 2.61
N ARG A 190 4.28 31.87 1.74
CA ARG A 190 3.54 33.14 1.51
C ARG A 190 2.17 32.96 0.84
N ALA A 191 1.94 31.84 0.15
CA ALA A 191 0.63 31.53 -0.44
C ALA A 191 -0.36 31.01 0.59
N PHE A 192 0.13 30.32 1.63
CA PHE A 192 -0.70 29.72 2.70
C PHE A 192 -1.10 30.71 3.79
N ASP A 193 -0.26 31.70 4.12
CA ASP A 193 -0.58 32.77 5.09
C ASP A 193 -1.84 33.58 4.72
N ARG A 194 -2.30 33.51 3.46
CA ARG A 194 -3.50 34.22 2.99
C ARG A 194 -4.83 33.50 3.27
N LEU A 195 -4.81 32.30 3.84
CA LEU A 195 -6.03 31.48 3.99
C LEU A 195 -6.83 31.69 5.31
N GLY A 196 -6.56 32.74 6.09
CA GLY A 196 -7.39 33.18 7.25
C GLY A 196 -7.38 32.26 8.50
N GLU A 197 -7.71 32.78 9.68
CA GLU A 197 -7.70 32.03 10.97
C GLU A 197 -8.85 30.99 11.03
N GLY A 198 -8.55 29.75 11.44
CA GLY A 198 -9.50 28.65 11.58
C GLY A 198 -9.69 28.20 13.04
N GLN A 199 -10.53 27.18 13.28
CA GLN A 199 -10.76 26.66 14.63
C GLN A 199 -9.53 25.89 15.16
N PRO A 200 -9.37 25.72 16.49
CA PRO A 200 -8.29 24.90 17.06
C PRO A 200 -8.41 23.44 16.58
N GLY A 201 -7.49 23.03 15.72
CA GLY A 201 -7.50 21.77 14.95
C GLY A 201 -7.28 22.02 13.45
N ASP A 202 -7.87 23.08 12.91
CA ASP A 202 -7.64 23.55 11.54
C ASP A 202 -6.22 24.09 11.38
N ASP A 203 -5.66 24.70 12.42
CA ASP A 203 -4.31 25.26 12.39
C ASP A 203 -3.23 24.17 12.29
N ALA A 204 -3.38 23.06 13.01
CA ALA A 204 -2.46 21.92 12.93
C ALA A 204 -2.52 21.25 11.55
N ASN A 205 -3.73 21.01 11.03
CA ASN A 205 -3.92 20.43 9.70
C ASN A 205 -3.42 21.37 8.58
N ARG A 206 -3.64 22.68 8.73
CA ARG A 206 -3.11 23.71 7.84
C ARG A 206 -1.58 23.78 7.88
N TRP A 207 -1.00 23.68 9.07
CA TRP A 207 0.45 23.65 9.25
C TRP A 207 1.06 22.41 8.57
N ARG A 208 0.50 21.22 8.79
CA ARG A 208 0.93 19.98 8.11
C ARG A 208 0.80 20.11 6.59
N THR A 209 -0.30 20.67 6.12
CA THR A 209 -0.57 20.97 4.71
C THR A 209 0.52 21.85 4.10
N GLN A 210 0.87 22.97 4.75
CA GLN A 210 1.93 23.87 4.29
C GLN A 210 3.30 23.16 4.25
N ARG A 211 3.62 22.40 5.30
CA ARG A 211 4.87 21.65 5.42
C ARG A 211 5.00 20.57 4.35
N CYS A 212 3.92 19.83 4.09
CA CYS A 212 3.84 18.84 3.02
C CYS A 212 4.14 19.50 1.66
N ALA A 213 3.55 20.66 1.39
CA ALA A 213 3.82 21.42 0.15
C ALA A 213 5.26 21.94 0.03
N MET A 214 5.99 22.08 1.14
CA MET A 214 7.39 22.52 1.15
C MET A 214 8.38 21.36 1.01
N LEU A 215 7.92 20.10 0.97
CA LEU A 215 8.80 18.96 0.85
C LEU A 215 9.61 18.98 -0.46
N PRO A 216 10.88 18.52 -0.43
CA PRO A 216 11.71 18.37 -1.62
C PRO A 216 11.10 17.41 -2.65
N ASP A 217 11.54 17.55 -3.90
CA ASP A 217 11.00 16.75 -5.02
C ASP A 217 11.11 15.24 -4.81
N ILE A 218 12.13 14.75 -4.09
CA ILE A 218 12.26 13.32 -3.78
C ILE A 218 11.07 12.78 -2.96
N TYR A 219 10.59 13.55 -1.97
CA TYR A 219 9.41 13.16 -1.18
C TYR A 219 8.13 13.33 -1.98
N GLN A 220 8.03 14.42 -2.77
CA GLN A 220 6.87 14.69 -3.61
C GLN A 220 6.69 13.62 -4.68
N CYS A 221 7.77 13.17 -5.33
CA CYS A 221 7.73 12.05 -6.27
C CYS A 221 7.16 10.78 -5.61
N GLU A 222 7.59 10.44 -4.39
CA GLU A 222 7.08 9.26 -3.68
C GLU A 222 5.61 9.42 -3.26
N LEU A 223 5.20 10.59 -2.76
CA LEU A 223 3.80 10.90 -2.44
C LEU A 223 2.90 10.81 -3.68
N GLU A 224 3.37 11.34 -4.81
CA GLU A 224 2.66 11.31 -6.09
C GLU A 224 2.47 9.88 -6.60
N ARG A 225 3.47 8.99 -6.44
CA ARG A 225 3.31 7.57 -6.80
C ARG A 225 2.21 6.91 -5.98
N GLN A 226 2.21 7.11 -4.66
CA GLN A 226 1.17 6.56 -3.77
C GLN A 226 -0.21 7.14 -4.09
N TYR A 227 -0.29 8.44 -4.40
CA TYR A 227 -1.53 9.08 -4.81
C TYR A 227 -2.07 8.54 -6.13
N LEU A 228 -1.22 8.37 -7.15
CA LEU A 228 -1.63 7.81 -8.44
C LEU A 228 -2.11 6.36 -8.31
N ALA A 229 -1.54 5.59 -7.39
CA ALA A 229 -2.05 4.26 -7.02
C ALA A 229 -3.40 4.33 -6.30
N ALA A 230 -3.57 5.26 -5.37
CA ALA A 230 -4.85 5.52 -4.71
C ALA A 230 -5.96 5.90 -5.69
N LEU A 231 -5.67 6.70 -6.73
CA LEU A 231 -6.64 7.03 -7.77
C LEU A 231 -7.10 5.81 -8.57
N TRP A 232 -6.18 4.89 -8.85
CA TRP A 232 -6.51 3.63 -9.50
C TRP A 232 -7.42 2.77 -8.63
N LEU A 233 -7.22 2.80 -7.31
CA LEU A 233 -7.99 1.99 -6.37
C LEU A 233 -9.15 2.75 -5.71
N ASP A 234 -9.53 3.93 -6.21
CA ASP A 234 -10.54 4.82 -5.60
C ASP A 234 -10.36 5.03 -4.09
N ASN A 235 -9.12 5.10 -3.59
CA ASN A 235 -8.86 5.40 -2.19
C ASN A 235 -9.10 6.90 -1.93
N ARG A 236 -10.25 7.20 -1.33
CA ARG A 236 -10.70 8.57 -1.08
C ARG A 236 -10.08 9.21 0.16
N THR A 237 -9.49 8.43 1.04
CA THR A 237 -8.99 8.91 2.33
C THR A 237 -7.47 8.93 2.41
N LEU A 238 -6.74 8.62 1.32
CA LEU A 238 -5.27 8.61 1.35
C LEU A 238 -4.69 9.94 1.89
N CYS A 239 -5.29 11.06 1.50
CA CYS A 239 -4.92 12.41 1.95
C CYS A 239 -5.91 12.91 3.01
N ASP A 240 -6.16 12.12 4.05
CA ASP A 240 -6.98 12.56 5.18
C ASP A 240 -6.34 13.79 5.86
N ALA A 241 -7.15 14.56 6.60
CA ALA A 241 -6.69 15.83 7.18
C ALA A 241 -5.51 15.64 8.16
N ALA A 242 -5.46 14.49 8.84
CA ALA A 242 -4.37 14.16 9.75
C ALA A 242 -3.15 13.56 9.04
N MET A 243 -3.27 13.16 7.77
CA MET A 243 -2.22 12.53 6.96
C MET A 243 -1.67 11.24 7.61
N GLU A 244 -2.58 10.39 8.08
CA GLU A 244 -2.28 9.16 8.83
C GLU A 244 -2.30 7.92 7.94
N ASN A 245 -2.98 7.97 6.81
CA ASN A 245 -3.12 6.83 5.90
C ASN A 245 -1.86 6.57 5.05
N VAL A 246 -0.91 7.51 5.10
CA VAL A 246 0.41 7.43 4.50
C VAL A 246 1.45 7.77 5.54
N GLY A 247 2.60 7.11 5.51
CA GLY A 247 3.70 7.45 6.39
C GLY A 247 5.07 7.42 5.72
N ILE A 248 6.04 7.91 6.48
CA ILE A 248 7.44 7.93 6.13
C ILE A 248 8.15 6.84 6.92
N TRP A 249 8.96 6.08 6.21
CA TRP A 249 9.91 5.16 6.79
C TRP A 249 11.28 5.40 6.15
N ARG A 250 12.34 5.16 6.91
CA ARG A 250 13.71 5.30 6.42
C ARG A 250 14.36 3.94 6.42
N ASP A 251 14.95 3.58 5.29
CA ASP A 251 15.72 2.35 5.23
C ASP A 251 17.08 2.52 5.93
N GLN A 252 17.85 1.44 6.05
CA GLN A 252 19.16 1.43 6.73
C GLN A 252 20.24 2.37 6.13
N ASN A 253 20.05 2.93 4.92
CA ASN A 253 20.86 3.99 4.32
C ASN A 253 20.25 5.39 4.55
N ASP A 254 19.25 5.52 5.41
CA ASP A 254 18.55 6.77 5.71
C ASP A 254 17.79 7.39 4.51
N LEU A 255 17.45 6.57 3.51
CA LEU A 255 16.63 7.00 2.38
C LEU A 255 15.14 6.99 2.77
N PRO A 256 14.41 8.09 2.51
CA PRO A 256 12.98 8.17 2.82
C PRO A 256 12.16 7.37 1.81
N HIS A 257 11.24 6.57 2.33
CA HIS A 257 10.22 5.87 1.58
C HIS A 257 8.85 6.31 2.08
N VAL A 258 7.96 6.62 1.14
CA VAL A 258 6.55 6.91 1.45
C VAL A 258 5.77 5.62 1.28
N MET A 259 4.96 5.27 2.28
CA MET A 259 4.16 4.06 2.26
C MET A 259 2.70 4.32 2.58
N THR A 260 1.82 3.64 1.83
CA THR A 260 0.41 3.54 2.19
C THR A 260 0.26 2.42 3.21
N VAL A 261 -0.48 2.67 4.30
CA VAL A 261 -0.68 1.68 5.38
C VAL A 261 -2.14 1.40 5.69
N GLU A 262 -3.04 2.22 5.13
CA GLU A 262 -4.49 2.10 5.29
C GLU A 262 -5.16 1.93 3.92
N PHE A 263 -5.92 0.85 3.79
CA PHE A 263 -6.54 0.42 2.53
C PHE A 263 -8.07 0.32 2.61
N GLY A 264 -8.67 0.61 3.76
CA GLY A 264 -10.11 0.44 4.03
C GLY A 264 -11.04 1.26 3.14
N ALA A 265 -10.56 2.38 2.63
CA ALA A 265 -11.31 3.24 1.72
C ALA A 265 -11.05 2.94 0.24
N CYS A 266 -10.24 1.92 -0.08
CA CYS A 266 -10.04 1.47 -1.45
C CYS A 266 -11.27 0.73 -1.97
N LEU A 267 -11.37 0.66 -3.30
CA LEU A 267 -12.34 -0.12 -4.04
C LEU A 267 -13.77 0.25 -3.63
N CYS A 268 -14.06 1.54 -3.45
CA CYS A 268 -15.41 2.04 -3.21
C CYS A 268 -16.17 1.36 -2.05
N ALA A 269 -15.51 0.88 -0.99
CA ALA A 269 -16.12 0.03 0.07
C ALA A 269 -17.58 0.38 0.46
N ASP A 270 -17.93 1.67 0.53
CA ASP A 270 -19.29 2.18 0.77
C ASP A 270 -20.21 2.25 -0.49
N ALA A 271 -19.71 2.74 -1.63
CA ALA A 271 -20.50 2.91 -2.87
C ALA A 271 -20.81 1.58 -3.58
N LEU A 272 -20.14 0.53 -3.12
CA LEU A 272 -20.23 -0.81 -3.63
C LEU A 272 -21.25 -1.66 -2.84
N ASN A 273 -21.87 -1.09 -1.79
CA ASN A 273 -23.04 -1.64 -1.10
C ASN A 273 -24.38 -1.17 -1.71
N ASP A 274 -24.34 -0.22 -2.66
CA ASP A 274 -25.51 0.60 -3.02
C ASP A 274 -25.61 0.84 -4.54
N ILE A 275 -25.43 -0.21 -5.35
CA ILE A 275 -25.66 -0.12 -6.81
C ILE A 275 -27.15 0.12 -7.12
N ASP A 276 -28.06 -0.19 -6.18
CA ASP A 276 -29.51 0.00 -6.32
C ASP A 276 -30.09 1.18 -5.52
N ALA A 277 -29.33 1.87 -4.66
CA ALA A 277 -29.89 3.01 -3.93
C ALA A 277 -29.75 4.32 -4.70
N PRO A 278 -30.82 5.13 -4.77
CA PRO A 278 -30.75 6.46 -5.35
C PRO A 278 -29.81 7.34 -4.49
N PRO A 279 -28.91 8.10 -5.11
CA PRO A 279 -27.89 8.86 -4.39
C PRO A 279 -28.54 9.93 -3.51
N GLN A 280 -28.41 9.81 -2.18
CA GLN A 280 -28.83 10.86 -1.26
C GLN A 280 -27.89 12.06 -1.40
N ARG A 281 -28.49 13.21 -1.72
CA ARG A 281 -27.83 14.51 -1.80
C ARG A 281 -27.51 15.00 -0.38
N MET A 282 -26.23 15.06 -0.04
CA MET A 282 -25.75 16.02 0.97
C MET A 282 -25.22 17.24 0.21
N ASP A 283 -26.03 18.30 0.23
CA ASP A 283 -25.65 19.71 0.07
C ASP A 283 -24.78 20.07 -1.14
N GLY A 284 -25.43 20.34 -2.28
CA GLY A 284 -24.99 21.31 -3.30
C GLY A 284 -23.70 21.01 -4.09
N ALA A 285 -22.87 20.06 -3.67
CA ALA A 285 -21.78 19.52 -4.43
C ALA A 285 -22.30 18.45 -5.39
N ALA A 286 -21.67 18.36 -6.55
CA ALA A 286 -22.14 17.50 -7.63
C ALA A 286 -22.29 16.02 -7.19
N PRO A 287 -23.23 15.25 -7.79
CA PRO A 287 -23.65 13.92 -7.29
C PRO A 287 -22.49 12.94 -7.00
N PRO A 288 -22.68 11.90 -6.16
CA PRO A 288 -21.60 10.95 -5.83
C PRO A 288 -21.05 10.15 -7.03
N TRP A 289 -21.76 10.19 -8.17
CA TRP A 289 -21.40 9.60 -9.48
C TRP A 289 -20.86 10.65 -10.48
N VAL A 290 -20.45 11.83 -10.01
CA VAL A 290 -19.66 12.77 -10.80
C VAL A 290 -18.52 12.04 -11.46
N ASP A 291 -18.35 12.33 -12.74
CA ASP A 291 -17.25 11.90 -13.61
C ASP A 291 -15.88 12.00 -12.92
N ARG A 292 -15.53 10.96 -12.14
CA ARG A 292 -14.24 10.80 -11.44
C ARG A 292 -13.12 10.40 -12.41
N THR A 293 -13.39 10.46 -13.71
CA THR A 293 -12.36 10.29 -14.74
C THR A 293 -11.45 11.50 -14.80
N ARG A 294 -11.93 12.69 -14.41
CA ARG A 294 -10.99 13.74 -14.04
C ARG A 294 -10.23 13.23 -12.82
N VAL A 295 -8.94 13.00 -13.01
CA VAL A 295 -7.95 13.15 -11.94
C VAL A 295 -8.03 14.61 -11.46
N SER A 296 -9.16 15.02 -10.88
CA SER A 296 -9.27 16.30 -10.20
C SER A 296 -8.60 16.06 -8.87
N CYS A 297 -7.45 16.71 -8.70
CA CYS A 297 -6.85 16.93 -7.41
C CYS A 297 -7.89 17.74 -6.61
N ASN A 298 -8.86 17.07 -5.98
CA ASN A 298 -9.85 17.73 -5.14
C ASN A 298 -9.08 18.50 -4.06
N ALA A 299 -9.62 19.65 -3.63
CA ALA A 299 -8.96 20.60 -2.73
C ALA A 299 -8.38 19.99 -1.44
N VAL A 300 -8.83 18.80 -1.04
CA VAL A 300 -8.35 18.01 0.11
C VAL A 300 -6.96 17.38 -0.12
N GLY A 301 -6.55 17.11 -1.37
CA GLY A 301 -5.25 16.50 -1.71
C GLY A 301 -4.16 17.49 -2.14
N THR A 302 -4.47 18.77 -2.29
CA THR A 302 -3.62 19.79 -2.93
C THR A 302 -2.14 19.81 -2.49
N PRO A 303 -1.78 19.56 -1.22
CA PRO A 303 -0.38 19.55 -0.78
C PRO A 303 0.40 18.29 -1.18
N PHE A 304 -0.26 17.13 -1.17
CA PHE A 304 0.32 15.83 -1.56
C PHE A 304 0.68 15.79 -3.03
N VAL A 305 -0.08 16.52 -3.86
CA VAL A 305 -0.04 16.42 -5.32
C VAL A 305 0.14 17.79 -5.97
N ARG A 306 0.78 18.72 -5.27
CA ARG A 306 0.91 20.12 -5.69
C ARG A 306 1.50 20.25 -7.10
N ARG A 307 2.38 19.33 -7.50
CA ARG A 307 3.03 19.37 -8.82
C ARG A 307 2.13 18.75 -9.89
N LEU A 308 1.28 17.76 -9.53
CA LEU A 308 0.27 17.18 -10.42
C LEU A 308 -0.92 18.12 -10.70
N ALA A 309 -1.18 19.13 -9.85
CA ALA A 309 -2.31 20.05 -10.02
C ALA A 309 -2.33 20.79 -11.37
N GLY A 310 -1.17 20.96 -12.01
CA GLY A 310 -1.04 21.56 -13.35
C GLY A 310 -0.79 20.56 -14.48
N PHE A 311 -0.89 19.25 -14.22
CA PHE A 311 -0.54 18.22 -15.18
C PHE A 311 -1.55 18.17 -16.34
N VAL A 312 -1.04 18.25 -17.57
CA VAL A 312 -1.83 18.13 -18.79
C VAL A 312 -1.54 16.78 -19.47
N PRO A 313 -2.51 15.85 -19.50
CA PRO A 313 -2.36 14.53 -20.12
C PRO A 313 -2.04 14.60 -21.62
N HIS A 314 -2.68 15.53 -22.32
CA HIS A 314 -2.63 15.65 -23.78
C HIS A 314 -1.79 16.87 -24.17
N ALA A 315 -0.47 16.69 -24.17
CA ALA A 315 0.48 17.69 -24.64
C ALA A 315 1.03 17.31 -26.03
N HIS A 316 1.57 18.28 -26.75
CA HIS A 316 2.24 18.01 -28.03
C HIS A 316 3.48 17.11 -27.83
N GLU A 317 3.81 16.28 -28.82
CA GLU A 317 4.87 15.25 -28.68
C GLU A 317 6.23 15.84 -28.28
N LYS A 318 6.59 17.00 -28.82
CA LYS A 318 7.81 17.71 -28.44
C LYS A 318 7.83 18.07 -26.95
N THR A 319 6.73 18.61 -26.44
CA THR A 319 6.55 18.96 -25.01
C THR A 319 6.67 17.72 -24.13
N ILE A 320 6.03 16.61 -24.53
CA ILE A 320 6.14 15.33 -23.81
C ILE A 320 7.61 14.90 -23.73
N ARG A 321 8.33 14.93 -24.85
CA ARG A 321 9.74 14.51 -24.91
C ARG A 321 10.65 15.39 -24.06
N ASP A 322 10.45 16.70 -24.08
CA ASP A 322 11.26 17.64 -23.32
C ASP A 322 11.00 17.51 -21.80
N GLU A 323 9.74 17.39 -21.38
CA GLU A 323 9.39 17.19 -19.97
C GLU A 323 9.85 15.82 -19.43
N LEU A 324 9.80 14.77 -20.26
CA LEU A 324 10.26 13.43 -19.86
C LEU A 324 11.76 13.37 -19.54
N ARG A 325 12.59 14.30 -20.04
CA ARG A 325 14.04 14.37 -19.73
C ARG A 325 14.35 14.74 -18.29
N GLN A 326 13.37 15.27 -17.56
CA GLN A 326 13.51 15.56 -16.13
C GLN A 326 13.02 14.33 -15.34
N PRO A 327 13.91 13.50 -14.76
CA PRO A 327 13.52 12.22 -14.16
C PRO A 327 12.60 12.37 -12.94
N ASP A 328 12.70 13.49 -12.23
CA ASP A 328 11.87 13.84 -11.08
C ASP A 328 10.71 14.77 -11.45
N GLY A 329 10.54 15.06 -12.75
CA GLY A 329 9.45 15.87 -13.26
C GLY A 329 8.12 15.13 -13.19
N VAL A 330 7.04 15.89 -13.07
CA VAL A 330 5.66 15.38 -12.96
C VAL A 330 5.29 14.42 -14.09
N ARG A 331 5.66 14.75 -15.34
CA ARG A 331 5.41 13.87 -16.48
C ARG A 331 6.22 12.58 -16.42
N ALA A 332 7.45 12.61 -15.91
CA ALA A 332 8.25 11.41 -15.74
C ALA A 332 7.65 10.48 -14.66
N VAL A 333 7.18 11.04 -13.53
CA VAL A 333 6.47 10.28 -12.48
C VAL A 333 5.15 9.69 -13.03
N ALA A 334 4.36 10.48 -13.75
CA ALA A 334 3.12 10.01 -14.39
C ALA A 334 3.39 8.88 -15.40
N ALA A 335 4.43 9.02 -16.23
CA ALA A 335 4.81 8.02 -17.22
C ALA A 335 5.38 6.74 -16.58
N GLU A 336 6.15 6.87 -15.49
CA GLU A 336 6.60 5.75 -14.67
C GLU A 336 5.41 4.97 -14.09
N MET A 337 4.42 5.68 -13.53
CA MET A 337 3.21 5.05 -13.00
C MET A 337 2.35 4.41 -14.11
N ALA A 338 2.25 5.03 -15.29
CA ALA A 338 1.61 4.42 -16.45
C ALA A 338 2.35 3.14 -16.89
N PHE A 339 3.68 3.13 -16.84
CA PHE A 339 4.50 1.95 -17.12
C PHE A 339 4.25 0.83 -16.09
N ARG A 340 4.22 1.14 -14.79
CA ARG A 340 3.91 0.19 -13.71
C ARG A 340 2.51 -0.39 -13.86
N LEU A 341 1.50 0.45 -14.10
CA LEU A 341 0.10 0.06 -14.27
C LEU A 341 -0.10 -0.81 -15.51
N GLY A 342 0.51 -0.45 -16.65
CA GLY A 342 0.38 -1.18 -17.91
C GLY A 342 0.89 -2.63 -17.86
N ARG A 343 1.65 -2.99 -16.82
CA ARG A 343 2.19 -4.34 -16.61
C ARG A 343 1.30 -5.23 -15.76
N ILE A 344 0.28 -4.69 -15.10
CA ILE A 344 -0.65 -5.47 -14.27
C ILE A 344 -1.78 -5.96 -15.16
N ASP A 345 -1.94 -7.28 -15.29
CA ASP A 345 -3.01 -7.89 -16.07
C ASP A 345 -4.09 -8.56 -15.19
N ALA A 346 -5.25 -8.82 -15.80
CA ALA A 346 -6.39 -9.45 -15.14
C ALA A 346 -6.07 -10.87 -14.65
N ALA A 347 -5.32 -11.65 -15.44
CA ALA A 347 -4.97 -13.03 -15.11
C ALA A 347 -4.08 -13.13 -13.86
N THR A 348 -3.23 -12.13 -13.67
CA THR A 348 -2.29 -12.03 -12.55
C THR A 348 -2.99 -11.66 -11.26
N ILE A 349 -3.99 -10.78 -11.29
CA ILE A 349 -4.70 -10.32 -10.08
C ILE A 349 -5.92 -11.17 -9.72
N ARG A 350 -6.45 -11.97 -10.67
CA ARG A 350 -7.62 -12.83 -10.47
C ARG A 350 -7.48 -13.79 -9.28
N PRO A 351 -6.34 -14.48 -9.06
CA PRO A 351 -6.18 -15.34 -7.89
C PRO A 351 -6.37 -14.58 -6.56
N TRP A 352 -5.85 -13.35 -6.48
CA TRP A 352 -5.99 -12.53 -5.27
C TRP A 352 -7.45 -12.07 -5.07
N ALA A 353 -8.13 -11.67 -6.15
CA ALA A 353 -9.55 -11.33 -6.09
C ALA A 353 -10.40 -12.53 -5.64
N ALA A 354 -10.10 -13.74 -6.16
CA ALA A 354 -10.78 -14.97 -5.78
C ALA A 354 -10.57 -15.30 -4.29
N ASP A 355 -9.36 -15.17 -3.78
CA ASP A 355 -9.05 -15.37 -2.36
C ASP A 355 -9.80 -14.37 -1.47
N ALA A 356 -9.83 -13.09 -1.84
CA ALA A 356 -10.55 -12.05 -1.09
C ALA A 356 -12.07 -12.28 -1.08
N CYS A 357 -12.66 -12.58 -2.23
CA CYS A 357 -14.11 -12.87 -2.32
C CYS A 357 -14.49 -14.14 -1.57
N GLN A 358 -13.66 -15.19 -1.64
CA GLN A 358 -13.92 -16.42 -0.93
C GLN A 358 -13.86 -16.23 0.60
N LEU A 359 -12.85 -15.52 1.11
CA LEU A 359 -12.75 -15.28 2.55
C LEU A 359 -13.92 -14.44 3.07
N ALA A 360 -14.35 -13.44 2.30
CA ALA A 360 -15.56 -12.68 2.60
C ALA A 360 -16.80 -13.59 2.70
N ARG A 361 -16.97 -14.55 1.77
CA ARG A 361 -18.05 -15.55 1.80
C ARG A 361 -18.01 -16.42 3.05
N GLU A 362 -16.83 -16.97 3.36
CA GLU A 362 -16.65 -17.84 4.51
C GLU A 362 -16.97 -17.11 5.83
N ALA A 363 -16.53 -15.86 5.95
CA ALA A 363 -16.82 -15.04 7.13
C ALA A 363 -18.31 -14.66 7.23
N GLN A 364 -18.98 -14.33 6.13
CA GLN A 364 -20.41 -14.06 6.12
C GLN A 364 -21.25 -15.30 6.47
N ALA A 365 -20.86 -16.46 5.96
CA ALA A 365 -21.49 -17.74 6.31
C ALA A 365 -21.37 -18.03 7.82
N LEU A 366 -20.20 -17.77 8.40
CA LEU A 366 -19.98 -17.88 9.86
C LEU A 366 -20.82 -16.89 10.67
N ALA A 367 -21.06 -15.68 10.14
CA ALA A 367 -21.92 -14.67 10.74
C ALA A 367 -23.43 -14.92 10.52
N GLY A 368 -23.81 -15.96 9.76
CA GLY A 368 -25.20 -16.29 9.44
C GLY A 368 -25.88 -15.28 8.51
N HIS A 369 -25.11 -14.56 7.69
CA HIS A 369 -25.62 -13.60 6.71
C HIS A 369 -25.80 -14.28 5.33
N GLY A 370 -26.71 -13.76 4.49
CA GLY A 370 -26.94 -14.28 3.13
C GLY A 370 -25.76 -14.02 2.19
N ASP A 371 -25.70 -14.74 1.07
CA ASP A 371 -24.65 -14.56 0.05
C ASP A 371 -24.90 -13.27 -0.74
N ASP A 372 -24.29 -12.18 -0.28
CA ASP A 372 -24.24 -10.88 -0.97
C ASP A 372 -22.82 -10.60 -1.48
N THR A 373 -22.06 -11.67 -1.77
CA THR A 373 -20.65 -11.53 -2.13
C THR A 373 -20.43 -11.33 -3.62
N ARG A 374 -19.46 -10.47 -3.94
CA ARG A 374 -19.05 -10.25 -5.32
C ARG A 374 -18.39 -11.47 -5.92
N ASP A 375 -18.70 -11.66 -7.20
CA ASP A 375 -17.88 -12.47 -8.07
C ASP A 375 -16.47 -11.86 -8.22
N ALA A 376 -15.45 -12.72 -8.18
CA ALA A 376 -14.06 -12.32 -8.34
C ALA A 376 -13.82 -11.69 -9.71
N ASP A 377 -14.48 -12.18 -10.77
CA ASP A 377 -14.35 -11.62 -12.11
C ASP A 377 -14.91 -10.19 -12.18
N ALA A 378 -16.07 -9.92 -11.56
CA ALA A 378 -16.61 -8.56 -11.48
C ALA A 378 -15.67 -7.59 -10.74
N LEU A 379 -15.00 -8.06 -9.67
CA LEU A 379 -14.01 -7.26 -8.96
C LEU A 379 -12.78 -6.97 -9.83
N VAL A 380 -12.28 -7.98 -10.56
CA VAL A 380 -11.17 -7.81 -11.50
C VAL A 380 -11.54 -6.84 -12.62
N ASP A 381 -12.71 -7.00 -13.24
CA ASP A 381 -13.18 -6.13 -14.31
C ASP A 381 -13.25 -4.67 -13.85
N HIS A 382 -13.75 -4.43 -12.64
CA HIS A 382 -13.78 -3.09 -12.05
C HIS A 382 -12.37 -2.49 -11.90
N VAL A 383 -11.43 -3.24 -11.30
CA VAL A 383 -10.04 -2.80 -11.11
C VAL A 383 -9.36 -2.53 -12.45
N MET A 384 -9.62 -3.36 -13.46
CA MET A 384 -9.01 -3.27 -14.78
C MET A 384 -9.59 -2.13 -15.63
N ALA A 385 -10.90 -1.88 -15.54
CA ALA A 385 -11.53 -0.71 -16.15
C ALA A 385 -10.92 0.58 -15.60
N ARG A 386 -10.81 0.68 -14.27
CA ARG A 386 -10.20 1.84 -13.61
C ARG A 386 -8.72 1.99 -13.95
N ARG A 387 -7.98 0.88 -14.09
CA ARG A 387 -6.59 0.88 -14.57
C ARG A 387 -6.48 1.53 -15.95
N GLY A 388 -7.36 1.14 -16.88
CA GLY A 388 -7.41 1.69 -18.23
C GLY A 388 -7.69 3.19 -18.25
N GLU A 389 -8.63 3.64 -17.41
CA GLU A 389 -8.92 5.07 -17.23
C GLU A 389 -7.70 5.85 -16.72
N VAL A 390 -7.10 5.42 -15.61
CA VAL A 390 -5.93 6.11 -15.03
C VAL A 390 -4.78 6.12 -16.02
N LEU A 391 -4.50 5.00 -16.69
CA LEU A 391 -3.45 4.91 -17.71
C LEU A 391 -3.66 5.93 -18.85
N ARG A 392 -4.90 6.12 -19.31
CA ARG A 392 -5.23 7.15 -20.32
C ARG A 392 -4.93 8.56 -19.81
N HIS A 393 -5.24 8.85 -18.54
CA HIS A 393 -4.96 10.15 -17.93
C HIS A 393 -3.47 10.41 -17.71
N LEU A 394 -2.67 9.37 -17.49
CA LEU A 394 -1.21 9.50 -17.35
C LEU A 394 -0.46 9.64 -18.68
N GLY A 395 -1.18 9.74 -19.81
CA GLY A 395 -0.60 9.88 -21.15
C GLY A 395 -0.51 8.57 -21.94
N GLY A 396 -1.05 7.47 -21.41
CA GLY A 396 -1.20 6.20 -22.11
C GLY A 396 0.09 5.39 -22.29
N GLU A 397 -0.04 4.25 -22.97
CA GLU A 397 1.06 3.30 -23.20
C GLU A 397 2.21 3.89 -24.04
N LEU A 398 1.90 4.85 -24.92
CA LEU A 398 2.92 5.52 -25.72
C LEU A 398 3.89 6.32 -24.84
N THR A 399 3.35 7.07 -23.88
CA THR A 399 4.15 7.86 -22.93
C THR A 399 4.95 6.95 -21.99
N ALA A 400 4.33 5.87 -21.50
CA ALA A 400 5.01 4.84 -20.71
C ALA A 400 6.20 4.20 -21.47
N ARG A 401 6.00 3.83 -22.73
CA ARG A 401 7.07 3.27 -23.58
C ARG A 401 8.17 4.28 -23.90
N ALA A 402 7.81 5.55 -24.11
CA ALA A 402 8.79 6.61 -24.31
C ALA A 402 9.66 6.81 -23.06
N TRP A 403 9.06 6.84 -21.88
CA TRP A 403 9.76 6.90 -20.61
C TRP A 403 10.67 5.69 -20.39
N ALA A 404 10.20 4.47 -20.64
CA ALA A 404 11.00 3.25 -20.45
C ALA A 404 12.24 3.20 -21.38
N ARG A 405 12.14 3.75 -22.60
CA ARG A 405 13.28 3.90 -23.51
C ARG A 405 14.28 4.95 -23.03
N LEU A 406 13.80 6.01 -22.38
CA LEU A 406 14.65 7.09 -21.85
C LEU A 406 15.36 6.68 -20.55
N TYR A 407 14.74 5.82 -19.75
CA TYR A 407 15.25 5.33 -18.46
C TYR A 407 15.31 3.79 -18.41
N PRO A 408 16.10 3.14 -19.28
CA PRO A 408 16.07 1.69 -19.45
C PRO A 408 16.45 0.92 -18.18
N THR A 409 17.47 1.39 -17.44
CA THR A 409 17.89 0.74 -16.19
C THR A 409 16.79 0.79 -15.13
N ARG A 410 16.09 1.92 -15.02
CA ARG A 410 14.99 2.10 -14.06
C ARG A 410 13.78 1.25 -14.45
N ALA A 411 13.43 1.24 -15.72
CA ALA A 411 12.36 0.39 -16.24
C ALA A 411 12.65 -1.10 -16.03
N ALA A 412 13.89 -1.53 -16.20
CA ALA A 412 14.33 -2.91 -15.93
C ALA A 412 14.23 -3.26 -14.43
N ALA A 413 14.68 -2.37 -13.55
CA ALA A 413 14.57 -2.57 -12.10
C ALA A 413 13.11 -2.70 -11.65
N ILE A 414 12.23 -1.81 -12.11
CA ILE A 414 10.79 -1.89 -11.86
C ILE A 414 10.22 -3.19 -12.42
N SER A 415 10.61 -3.55 -13.65
CA SER A 415 10.12 -4.78 -14.28
C SER A 415 10.51 -6.02 -13.49
N ALA A 416 11.74 -6.09 -13.00
CA ALA A 416 12.21 -7.19 -12.16
C ALA A 416 11.45 -7.25 -10.83
N GLN A 417 11.28 -6.11 -10.16
CA GLN A 417 10.53 -6.03 -8.90
C GLN A 417 9.06 -6.48 -9.09
N GLN A 418 8.37 -5.95 -10.10
CA GLN A 418 6.99 -6.36 -10.38
C GLN A 418 6.93 -7.83 -10.82
N ALA A 419 7.86 -8.31 -11.65
CA ALA A 419 7.85 -9.70 -12.10
C ALA A 419 7.98 -10.67 -10.92
N LEU A 420 8.85 -10.38 -9.94
CA LEU A 420 8.94 -11.16 -8.71
C LEU A 420 7.59 -11.14 -7.99
N PHE A 421 7.06 -9.96 -7.67
CA PHE A 421 5.79 -9.85 -6.93
C PHE A 421 4.61 -10.55 -7.63
N LEU A 422 4.52 -10.44 -8.95
CA LEU A 422 3.44 -11.01 -9.77
C LEU A 422 3.61 -12.52 -10.00
N ALA A 423 4.84 -13.02 -10.07
CA ALA A 423 5.14 -14.45 -10.23
C ALA A 423 5.00 -15.23 -8.92
N LEU A 424 5.13 -14.55 -7.77
CA LEU A 424 4.86 -15.14 -6.47
C LEU A 424 3.35 -15.39 -6.35
N ALA A 425 2.92 -16.57 -6.78
CA ALA A 425 1.59 -17.09 -6.47
C ALA A 425 1.36 -17.01 -4.94
N PRO A 426 0.12 -16.78 -4.48
CA PRO A 426 -0.19 -16.94 -3.07
C PRO A 426 0.32 -18.31 -2.62
N ALA A 427 1.04 -18.36 -1.50
CA ALA A 427 1.37 -19.65 -0.89
C ALA A 427 0.07 -20.47 -0.76
N ALA A 428 0.12 -21.74 -1.17
CA ALA A 428 -1.04 -22.62 -1.17
C ALA A 428 -1.79 -22.48 0.15
N ARG A 429 -3.10 -22.19 0.07
CA ARG A 429 -3.94 -22.05 1.25
C ARG A 429 -3.80 -23.27 2.11
N THR A 430 -3.47 -23.05 3.37
CA THR A 430 -3.66 -24.00 4.43
C THR A 430 -5.16 -24.06 4.74
N THR A 431 -5.91 -24.78 3.90
CA THR A 431 -7.32 -25.08 4.14
C THR A 431 -7.43 -26.02 5.33
N GLY A 432 -7.78 -25.46 6.49
CA GLY A 432 -8.04 -26.20 7.72
C GLY A 432 -9.38 -25.80 8.32
N LEU A 433 -10.46 -25.91 7.56
CA LEU A 433 -11.83 -25.79 8.05
C LEU A 433 -12.67 -26.93 7.47
N ALA A 434 -12.81 -28.00 8.25
CA ALA A 434 -13.93 -28.93 8.22
C ALA A 434 -14.40 -29.11 9.66
#